data_AF-A0A563DP81-F1
#
_entry.id   AF-A0A563DP81-F1
#
_cell.length_a   1.000
_cell.length_b   1.000
_cell.length_c   1.000
_cell.angle_alpha   90.00
_cell.angle_beta   90.00
_cell.angle_gamma   90.00
#
_symmetry.space_group_name_H-M   'P 1'
#
loop_
_entity.id
_entity.type
_entity.pdbx_description
1 polymer ?
#
loop_
_entity_poly.entity_id
_entity_poly.type
_entity_poly.pdbx_seq_one_letter_code
_entity_poly.pdbx_strand_id
1 'polypeptide(L)'
;MMCTRSSPISTLPDPLGLRLDIGLPDKVKLLERHDLDNYLFPLVPQLTKRTSRRFAFVSATKRHADRSSVLVETALPVSDPGGAYSFEMVTTAAADTATYKTQIRDRVASATPLPNGGVELQIAFVVGSAGHGPTSGKRPSMRWSPCPDRASRSTPPRSNFVHRRQGA
;
A
#
# COMPACT_ATOMS: atom_id res chain seq x y z
N MET A 1 9.45 8.71 28.13
CA MET A 1 8.61 9.16 27.00
C MET A 1 9.50 9.98 26.07
N MET A 2 10.03 9.38 25.00
CA MET A 2 10.88 10.09 24.05
C MET A 2 10.04 10.51 22.85
N CYS A 3 9.76 11.81 22.74
CA CYS A 3 9.20 12.39 21.53
C CYS A 3 10.36 12.66 20.57
N THR A 4 10.59 11.78 19.60
CA THR A 4 11.46 12.09 18.46
C THR A 4 10.84 13.26 17.70
N ARG A 5 11.58 14.36 17.53
CA ARG A 5 11.17 15.49 16.69
C ARG A 5 10.97 14.98 15.27
N SER A 6 9.72 14.87 14.82
CA SER A 6 9.40 14.67 13.41
C SER A 6 9.36 16.04 12.73
N SER A 7 9.99 16.16 11.56
CA SER A 7 9.88 17.36 10.73
C SER A 7 8.42 17.62 10.36
N PRO A 8 7.96 18.88 10.32
CA PRO A 8 6.59 19.17 9.91
C PRO A 8 6.41 18.76 8.45
N ILE A 9 5.27 18.13 8.15
CA ILE A 9 4.91 17.64 6.81
C ILE A 9 5.06 18.71 5.71
N SER A 10 4.89 19.98 6.06
CA SER A 10 5.05 21.13 5.16
C SER A 10 6.47 21.28 4.61
N THR A 11 7.49 20.77 5.32
CA THR A 11 8.90 20.88 4.94
C THR A 11 9.42 19.69 4.15
N LEU A 12 8.64 18.61 4.04
CA LEU A 12 9.04 17.43 3.28
C LEU A 12 8.92 17.71 1.77
N PRO A 13 9.92 17.32 0.96
CA PRO A 13 9.80 17.40 -0.49
C PRO A 13 8.79 16.38 -1.02
N ASP A 14 8.12 16.75 -2.11
CA ASP A 14 7.26 15.84 -2.88
C ASP A 14 8.11 14.85 -3.71
N PRO A 15 7.54 13.68 -4.07
CA PRO A 15 6.21 13.21 -3.69
C PRO A 15 6.17 12.71 -2.24
N LEU A 16 5.01 12.77 -1.58
CA LEU A 16 4.85 12.25 -0.21
C LEU A 16 4.40 10.78 -0.18
N GLY A 17 4.88 10.05 0.82
CA GLY A 17 4.42 8.73 1.22
C GLY A 17 3.80 8.76 2.61
N LEU A 18 2.76 7.97 2.84
CA LEU A 18 2.14 7.75 4.15
C LEU A 18 2.19 6.28 4.53
N ARG A 19 2.61 6.00 5.77
CA ARG A 19 2.53 4.68 6.38
C ARG A 19 1.69 4.75 7.66
N LEU A 20 0.71 3.87 7.77
CA LEU A 20 -0.13 3.71 8.95
C LEU A 20 0.08 2.31 9.56
N ASP A 21 0.70 2.25 10.73
CA ASP A 21 0.77 1.01 11.52
C ASP A 21 -0.37 1.03 12.55
N ILE A 22 -1.32 0.11 12.41
CA ILE A 22 -2.52 -0.02 13.22
C ILE A 22 -2.24 -1.05 14.32
N GLY A 23 -2.21 -0.58 15.57
CA GLY A 23 -2.19 -1.43 16.74
C GLY A 23 -3.60 -1.84 17.13
N LEU A 24 -3.85 -3.15 17.21
CA LEU A 24 -5.10 -3.71 17.71
C LEU A 24 -4.82 -4.56 18.95
N PRO A 25 -5.76 -4.64 19.92
CA PRO A 25 -5.63 -5.55 21.06
C PRO A 25 -5.44 -7.00 20.63
N ASP A 26 -4.76 -7.81 21.46
CA ASP A 26 -4.46 -9.23 21.18
C ASP A 26 -5.70 -10.07 20.86
N LYS A 27 -6.84 -9.74 21.46
CA LYS A 27 -8.12 -10.43 21.25
C LYS A 27 -8.79 -10.16 19.89
N VAL A 28 -8.33 -9.14 19.15
CA VAL A 28 -8.93 -8.78 17.85
C VAL A 28 -8.31 -9.64 16.77
N LYS A 29 -9.10 -10.51 16.16
CA LYS A 29 -8.65 -11.31 15.02
C LYS A 29 -8.30 -10.38 13.86
N LEU A 30 -7.01 -10.28 13.54
CA LEU A 30 -6.53 -9.32 12.54
C LEU A 30 -7.15 -9.55 11.16
N LEU A 31 -7.46 -10.79 10.77
CA LEU A 31 -7.98 -11.09 9.43
C LEU A 31 -9.52 -11.04 9.33
N GLU A 32 -10.23 -10.89 10.45
CA GLU A 32 -11.70 -10.87 10.47
C GLU A 32 -12.19 -9.44 10.67
N ARG A 33 -12.79 -8.87 9.62
CA ARG A 33 -13.24 -7.46 9.62
C ARG A 33 -12.02 -6.54 9.85
N HIS A 34 -12.18 -5.22 9.83
CA HIS A 34 -11.04 -4.27 9.89
C HIS A 34 -10.15 -4.31 8.65
N ASP A 35 -10.76 -4.19 7.47
CA ASP A 35 -10.03 -3.97 6.23
C ASP A 35 -9.21 -2.68 6.34
N LEU A 36 -7.99 -2.70 5.80
CA LEU A 36 -7.03 -1.60 5.95
C LEU A 36 -7.51 -0.30 5.30
N ASP A 37 -8.31 -0.41 4.24
CA ASP A 37 -8.95 0.71 3.56
C ASP A 37 -9.92 1.47 4.47
N ASN A 38 -10.61 0.81 5.41
CA ASN A 38 -11.48 1.47 6.40
C ASN A 38 -10.72 2.47 7.28
N TYR A 39 -9.40 2.30 7.45
CA TYR A 39 -8.56 3.23 8.19
C TYR A 39 -7.95 4.30 7.29
N LEU A 40 -7.55 3.93 6.07
CA LEU A 40 -6.91 4.84 5.12
C LEU A 40 -7.90 5.80 4.45
N PHE A 41 -9.09 5.32 4.10
CA PHE A 41 -10.12 6.07 3.40
C PHE A 41 -10.56 7.35 4.13
N PRO A 42 -10.80 7.35 5.45
CA PRO A 42 -11.08 8.61 6.15
C PRO A 42 -9.81 9.46 6.38
N LEU A 43 -8.64 8.85 6.56
CA LEU A 43 -7.42 9.55 6.96
C LEU A 43 -6.78 10.35 5.81
N VAL A 44 -6.57 9.71 4.65
CA VAL A 44 -5.82 10.30 3.53
C VAL A 44 -6.51 11.55 2.97
N PRO A 45 -7.82 11.55 2.67
CA PRO A 45 -8.51 12.74 2.17
C PRO A 45 -8.48 13.89 3.17
N GLN A 46 -8.57 13.60 4.48
CA GLN A 46 -8.48 14.64 5.51
C GLN A 46 -7.09 15.27 5.57
N LEU A 47 -6.02 14.46 5.51
CA LEU A 47 -4.65 14.96 5.49
C LEU A 47 -4.37 15.76 4.22
N THR A 48 -4.80 15.28 3.05
CA THR A 48 -4.69 16.03 1.80
C THR A 48 -5.43 17.36 1.86
N LYS A 49 -6.67 17.38 2.39
CA LYS A 49 -7.44 18.63 2.55
C LYS A 49 -6.76 19.62 3.50
N ARG A 50 -6.21 19.14 4.63
CA ARG A 50 -5.61 19.99 5.66
C ARG A 50 -4.24 20.54 5.27
N THR A 51 -3.49 19.82 4.44
CA THR A 51 -2.12 20.17 4.08
C THR A 51 -1.98 20.69 2.66
N SER A 52 -3.02 20.53 1.83
CA SER A 52 -2.98 20.77 0.38
C SER A 52 -1.88 19.96 -0.34
N ARG A 53 -1.37 18.90 0.28
CA ARG A 53 -0.35 18.00 -0.28
C ARG A 53 -0.97 16.67 -0.71
N ARG A 54 -0.44 16.09 -1.79
CA ARG A 54 -0.87 14.79 -2.32
C ARG A 54 0.11 13.70 -1.90
N PHE A 55 -0.41 12.50 -1.65
CA PHE A 55 0.39 11.32 -1.36
C PHE A 55 0.49 10.45 -2.61
N ALA A 56 1.71 10.18 -3.08
CA ALA A 56 1.95 9.27 -4.20
C ALA A 56 1.96 7.80 -3.76
N PHE A 57 2.22 7.55 -2.47
CA PHE A 57 2.22 6.22 -1.89
C PHE A 57 1.50 6.23 -0.54
N VAL A 58 0.64 5.23 -0.32
CA VAL A 58 -0.04 5.03 0.97
C VAL A 58 0.00 3.55 1.30
N SER A 59 0.42 3.23 2.52
CA SER A 59 0.43 1.87 3.05
C SER A 59 -0.18 1.83 4.44
N ALA A 60 -0.76 0.68 4.78
CA ALA A 60 -1.15 0.37 6.13
C ALA A 60 -0.74 -1.05 6.50
N THR A 61 -0.50 -1.27 7.79
CA THR A 61 -0.24 -2.60 8.36
C THR A 61 -1.04 -2.71 9.65
N LYS A 62 -1.60 -3.89 9.92
CA LYS A 62 -2.23 -4.20 11.21
C LYS A 62 -1.39 -5.20 11.98
N ARG A 63 -1.22 -4.95 13.27
CA ARG A 63 -0.51 -5.84 14.19
C ARG A 63 -1.15 -5.77 15.56
N HIS A 64 -0.91 -6.80 16.35
CA HIS A 64 -1.20 -6.73 17.76
C HIS A 64 -0.24 -5.75 18.44
N ALA A 65 -0.78 -4.67 18.98
CA ALA A 65 -0.05 -3.62 19.69
C ALA A 65 -1.02 -2.66 20.38
N ASP A 66 -0.61 -2.09 21.51
CA ASP A 66 -1.42 -1.12 22.26
C ASP A 66 -1.53 0.25 21.59
N ARG A 67 -0.76 0.49 20.53
CA ARG A 67 -0.66 1.79 19.87
C ARG A 67 -0.59 1.68 18.36
N SER A 68 -1.30 2.60 17.72
CA SER A 68 -1.16 2.90 16.30
C SER A 68 -0.18 4.05 16.09
N SER A 69 0.50 4.06 14.96
CA SER A 69 1.41 5.13 14.55
C SER A 69 1.21 5.49 13.09
N VAL A 70 1.42 6.77 12.77
CA VAL A 70 1.44 7.27 11.40
C VAL A 70 2.79 7.91 11.14
N LEU A 71 3.33 7.66 9.96
CA LEU A 71 4.59 8.22 9.48
C LEU A 71 4.36 8.82 8.10
N VAL A 72 4.84 10.05 7.90
CA VAL A 72 4.82 10.73 6.61
C VAL A 72 6.24 11.12 6.23
N GLU A 73 6.65 10.74 5.04
CA GLU A 73 8.01 10.90 4.51
C GLU A 73 7.96 11.21 3.02
N THR A 74 9.10 11.60 2.44
CA THR A 74 9.22 11.67 0.99
C THR A 74 9.19 10.26 0.40
N ALA A 75 8.27 10.03 -0.54
CA ALA A 75 8.21 8.80 -1.30
C ALA A 75 9.33 8.77 -2.33
N LEU A 76 9.99 7.62 -2.43
CA LEU A 76 11.00 7.36 -3.44
C LEU A 76 10.45 6.37 -4.47
N PRO A 77 10.71 6.56 -5.76
CA PRO A 77 10.39 5.56 -6.75
C PRO A 77 11.22 4.31 -6.46
N VAL A 78 10.56 3.15 -6.53
CA VAL A 78 11.20 1.84 -6.43
C VAL A 78 10.96 1.13 -7.76
N SER A 79 11.97 0.41 -8.25
CA SER A 79 11.80 -0.48 -9.40
C SER A 79 10.67 -1.48 -9.14
N ASP A 80 10.01 -1.96 -10.20
CA ASP A 80 9.02 -3.03 -10.08
C ASP A 80 9.68 -4.21 -9.34
N PRO A 81 9.21 -4.56 -8.14
CA PRO A 81 9.84 -5.61 -7.34
C PRO A 81 9.63 -7.00 -7.96
N GLY A 82 8.78 -7.10 -9.00
CA GLY A 82 8.38 -8.38 -9.58
C GLY A 82 7.53 -9.20 -8.62
N GLY A 83 7.23 -10.43 -9.01
CA GLY A 83 6.55 -11.40 -8.15
C GLY A 83 6.74 -12.81 -8.69
N ALA A 84 6.74 -13.81 -7.81
CA ALA A 84 6.78 -15.22 -8.23
C ALA A 84 5.58 -15.59 -9.12
N TYR A 85 4.51 -14.80 -8.99
CA TYR A 85 3.34 -14.84 -9.84
C TYR A 85 2.97 -13.41 -10.23
N SER A 86 2.66 -13.22 -11.51
CA SER A 86 2.20 -11.94 -12.02
C SER A 86 0.98 -12.15 -12.91
N PHE A 87 0.03 -11.23 -12.78
CA PHE A 87 -1.21 -11.25 -13.51
C PHE A 87 -1.47 -9.85 -14.08
N GLU A 88 -1.56 -9.75 -15.39
CA GLU A 88 -1.93 -8.51 -16.08
C GLU A 88 -3.28 -8.70 -16.77
N MET A 89 -4.19 -7.74 -16.59
CA MET A 89 -5.47 -7.75 -17.30
C MET A 89 -5.89 -6.35 -17.71
N VAL A 90 -6.76 -6.30 -18.71
CA VAL A 90 -7.43 -5.08 -19.14
C VAL A 90 -8.91 -5.21 -18.81
N THR A 91 -9.44 -4.26 -18.05
CA THR A 91 -10.87 -4.15 -17.79
C THR A 91 -11.48 -3.12 -18.74
N THR A 92 -12.64 -3.42 -19.31
CA THR A 92 -13.36 -2.51 -20.21
C THR A 92 -14.47 -1.73 -19.50
N ALA A 93 -14.85 -2.16 -18.30
CA ALA A 93 -15.89 -1.52 -17.49
C ALA A 93 -15.31 -0.52 -16.47
N ALA A 94 -16.15 0.45 -16.06
CA ALA A 94 -15.80 1.41 -15.02
C ALA A 94 -15.67 0.75 -13.64
N ALA A 95 -14.69 1.20 -12.85
CA ALA A 95 -14.24 0.55 -11.61
C ALA A 95 -15.30 0.43 -10.49
N ASP A 96 -16.34 1.27 -10.53
CA ASP A 96 -17.46 1.28 -9.60
C ASP A 96 -18.63 0.35 -10.00
N THR A 97 -18.54 -0.28 -11.18
CA THR A 97 -19.62 -1.13 -11.69
C THR A 97 -19.50 -2.59 -11.23
N ALA A 98 -20.64 -3.28 -11.17
CA ALA A 98 -20.67 -4.73 -10.96
C ALA A 98 -19.93 -5.48 -12.09
N THR A 99 -20.06 -5.00 -13.33
CA THR A 99 -19.38 -5.56 -14.50
C THR A 99 -17.86 -5.57 -14.34
N TYR A 100 -17.27 -4.50 -13.81
CA TYR A 100 -15.84 -4.45 -13.51
C TYR A 100 -15.43 -5.54 -12.51
N LYS A 101 -16.20 -5.72 -11.42
CA LYS A 101 -15.93 -6.77 -10.43
C LYS A 101 -16.06 -8.18 -11.02
N THR A 102 -17.05 -8.40 -11.89
CA THR A 102 -17.23 -9.67 -12.60
C THR A 102 -16.05 -9.95 -13.53
N GLN A 103 -15.62 -8.96 -14.33
CA GLN A 103 -14.45 -9.10 -15.21
C GLN A 103 -13.19 -9.49 -14.42
N ILE A 104 -12.94 -8.87 -13.27
CA ILE A 104 -11.82 -9.24 -12.39
C ILE A 104 -11.98 -10.68 -11.90
N ARG A 105 -13.16 -11.03 -11.40
CA ARG A 105 -13.43 -12.36 -10.83
C ARG A 105 -13.19 -13.46 -11.87
N ASP A 106 -13.76 -13.33 -13.05
CA ASP A 106 -13.68 -14.34 -14.11
C ASP A 106 -12.22 -14.54 -14.55
N ARG A 107 -11.46 -13.44 -14.59
CA ARG A 107 -10.04 -13.44 -14.92
C ARG A 107 -9.19 -14.11 -13.84
N VAL A 108 -9.41 -13.77 -12.57
CA VAL A 108 -8.71 -14.37 -11.43
C VAL A 108 -9.07 -15.86 -11.27
N ALA A 109 -10.31 -16.26 -11.56
CA ALA A 109 -10.74 -17.65 -11.46
C ALA A 109 -9.96 -18.60 -12.41
N SER A 110 -9.41 -18.07 -13.49
CA SER A 110 -8.58 -18.82 -14.44
C SER A 110 -7.08 -18.88 -14.06
N ALA A 111 -6.66 -18.13 -13.03
CA ALA A 111 -5.26 -18.05 -12.63
C ALA A 111 -4.85 -19.23 -11.73
N THR A 112 -3.54 -19.53 -11.71
CA THR A 112 -2.99 -20.52 -10.79
C THR A 112 -3.30 -20.15 -9.33
N PRO A 113 -3.89 -21.07 -8.54
CA PRO A 113 -4.15 -20.83 -7.13
C PRO A 113 -2.89 -20.44 -6.36
N LEU A 114 -3.05 -19.52 -5.42
CA LEU A 114 -1.97 -19.15 -4.51
C LEU A 114 -1.61 -20.31 -3.57
N PRO A 115 -0.34 -20.44 -3.17
CA PRO A 115 0.01 -21.38 -2.11
C PRO A 115 -0.74 -21.02 -0.82
N ASN A 116 -1.05 -22.05 -0.01
CA ASN A 116 -1.62 -21.84 1.31
C ASN A 116 -0.67 -21.01 2.18
N GLY A 117 -1.22 -20.07 2.95
CA GLY A 117 -0.48 -19.22 3.89
C GLY A 117 -0.60 -17.73 3.59
N GLY A 118 0.20 -16.93 4.31
CA GLY A 118 0.26 -15.49 4.11
C GLY A 118 0.95 -15.14 2.79
N VAL A 119 0.36 -14.23 2.02
CA VAL A 119 0.93 -13.70 0.78
C VAL A 119 1.17 -12.21 0.91
N GLU A 120 2.20 -11.72 0.25
CA GLU A 120 2.33 -10.29 -0.02
C GLU A 120 1.69 -10.01 -1.39
N LEU A 121 0.62 -9.22 -1.38
CA LEU A 121 -0.12 -8.85 -2.58
C LEU A 121 0.21 -7.40 -2.94
N GLN A 122 0.70 -7.19 -4.16
CA GLN A 122 0.94 -5.88 -4.73
C GLN A 122 0.03 -5.69 -5.93
N ILE A 123 -0.67 -4.56 -5.99
CA ILE A 123 -1.56 -4.21 -7.10
C ILE A 123 -1.11 -2.87 -7.64
N ALA A 124 -0.74 -2.82 -8.91
CA ALA A 124 -0.35 -1.60 -9.61
C ALA A 124 -1.37 -1.30 -10.70
N PHE A 125 -1.62 -0.01 -10.93
CA PHE A 125 -2.50 0.44 -12.01
C PHE A 125 -1.72 1.38 -12.90
N VAL A 126 -1.68 1.11 -14.21
CA VAL A 126 -1.25 2.12 -15.16
C VAL A 126 -2.38 3.13 -15.32
N VAL A 127 -2.14 4.37 -14.91
CA VAL A 127 -3.05 5.50 -15.12
C VAL A 127 -2.48 6.33 -16.26
N GLY A 128 -3.21 6.44 -17.37
CA GLY A 128 -2.79 7.29 -18.50
C GLY A 128 -2.74 8.77 -18.12
N SER A 129 -1.94 9.55 -18.85
CA SER A 129 -1.70 10.99 -18.59
C SER A 129 -2.87 11.93 -18.92
N ALA A 130 -4.04 11.41 -19.30
CA ALA A 130 -5.17 12.26 -19.69
C ALA A 130 -6.01 12.69 -18.47
N GLY A 131 -6.04 14.00 -18.22
CA GLY A 131 -6.84 14.64 -17.17
C GLY A 131 -8.35 14.61 -17.43
N HIS A 132 -8.96 13.43 -17.47
CA HIS A 132 -10.42 13.27 -17.55
C HIS A 132 -10.88 12.14 -16.62
N GLY A 133 -11.37 12.50 -15.43
CA GLY A 133 -12.22 11.69 -14.54
C GLY A 133 -11.71 10.29 -14.10
N PRO A 134 -12.29 9.70 -13.05
CA PRO A 134 -12.05 8.29 -12.75
C PRO A 134 -12.87 7.49 -13.77
N THR A 135 -12.28 6.69 -14.67
CA THR A 135 -12.73 5.28 -14.96
C THR A 135 -12.41 4.69 -16.35
N SER A 136 -12.03 5.40 -17.41
CA SER A 136 -11.74 4.73 -18.70
C SER A 136 -10.25 4.42 -18.92
N GLY A 137 -9.91 3.13 -19.11
CA GLY A 137 -8.60 2.72 -19.64
C GLY A 137 -7.51 2.33 -18.62
N LYS A 138 -7.87 2.05 -17.35
CA LYS A 138 -6.90 1.56 -16.37
C LYS A 138 -6.49 0.12 -16.73
N ARG A 139 -5.18 -0.14 -16.80
CA ARG A 139 -4.61 -1.50 -16.87
C ARG A 139 -4.17 -1.92 -15.47
N PRO A 140 -5.00 -2.64 -14.70
CA PRO A 140 -4.56 -3.24 -13.46
C PRO A 140 -3.57 -4.37 -13.75
N SER A 141 -2.38 -4.27 -13.15
CA SER A 141 -1.50 -5.42 -12.95
C SER A 141 -1.55 -5.80 -11.47
N MET A 142 -1.71 -7.07 -11.19
CA MET A 142 -1.61 -7.62 -9.85
C MET A 142 -0.43 -8.59 -9.80
N ARG A 143 0.33 -8.52 -8.72
CA ARG A 143 1.53 -9.35 -8.50
C ARG A 143 1.51 -9.86 -7.08
N TRP A 144 2.03 -11.06 -6.87
CA TRP A 144 2.04 -11.65 -5.55
C TRP A 144 3.25 -12.56 -5.36
N SER A 145 3.76 -12.55 -4.14
CA SER A 145 4.88 -13.37 -3.69
C SER A 145 4.50 -14.06 -2.37
N PRO A 146 4.92 -15.33 -2.16
CA PRO A 146 4.81 -15.96 -0.84
C PRO A 146 5.48 -15.09 0.21
N CYS A 147 4.82 -14.88 1.36
CA CYS A 147 5.46 -14.13 2.43
C CYS A 147 6.62 -14.97 2.99
N PRO A 148 7.87 -14.47 3.06
CA PRO A 148 8.94 -15.21 3.69
C PRO A 148 8.59 -15.45 5.17
N ASP A 149 8.82 -16.69 5.61
CA ASP A 149 8.49 -17.17 6.95
C ASP A 149 9.02 -16.21 8.03
N ARG A 150 8.23 -16.00 9.09
CA ARG A 150 8.55 -15.02 10.14
C ARG A 150 9.83 -15.41 10.89
N ALA A 151 10.15 -16.70 10.97
CA ALA A 151 11.32 -17.23 11.68
C ALA A 151 12.67 -16.83 11.04
N SER A 152 12.71 -16.49 9.76
CA SER A 152 13.93 -16.00 9.08
C SER A 152 14.08 -14.47 9.13
N ARG A 153 13.11 -13.75 9.73
CA ARG A 153 13.25 -12.33 10.10
C ARG A 153 13.89 -12.21 11.49
N SER A 154 15.20 -12.45 11.56
CA SER A 154 16.04 -11.96 12.68
C SER A 154 16.22 -10.43 12.66
N THR A 155 15.66 -9.77 11.65
CA THR A 155 15.58 -8.31 11.55
C THR A 155 14.14 -7.96 11.10
N PRO A 156 13.48 -6.95 11.70
CA PRO A 156 12.26 -6.38 11.11
C PRO A 156 12.54 -6.03 9.65
N PRO A 157 11.55 -5.98 8.73
CA PRO A 157 11.82 -5.49 7.39
C PRO A 157 12.54 -4.16 7.54
N ARG A 158 13.84 -4.14 7.20
CA ARG A 158 14.60 -2.91 7.17
C ARG A 158 13.86 -2.07 6.14
N SER A 159 13.12 -1.07 6.61
CA SER A 159 13.05 0.20 5.91
C SER A 159 14.50 0.53 5.61
N ASN A 160 14.95 0.24 4.39
CA ASN A 160 16.33 0.47 3.97
C ASN A 160 16.52 1.99 3.89
N PHE A 161 16.70 2.59 5.06
CA PHE A 161 17.31 3.89 5.24
C PHE A 161 18.80 3.70 5.01
N VAL A 162 19.24 3.97 3.78
CA VAL A 162 20.66 4.19 3.53
C VAL A 162 20.89 5.70 3.61
N HIS A 163 21.30 6.14 4.79
CA HIS A 163 22.00 7.41 4.93
C HIS A 163 23.40 7.20 4.34
N ARG A 164 23.71 7.83 3.20
CA ARG A 164 25.11 8.05 2.81
C ARG A 164 25.43 9.52 3.02
N ARG A 165 26.16 9.82 4.10
CA ARG A 165 27.03 11.01 4.14
C ARG A 165 28.21 10.74 3.22
N GLN A 166 28.54 11.74 2.40
CA GLN A 166 29.87 12.17 1.97
C GLN A 166 29.59 13.47 1.20
N GLY A 167 30.12 14.64 1.55
CA GLY A 167 31.36 14.96 2.25
C GLY A 167 32.39 15.39 1.22
N ALA A 168 32.72 16.69 1.27
CA ALA A 168 33.55 17.50 0.36
C ALA A 168 32.84 17.98 -0.92
#